data_AF-A0A7G1H5B1-F1
#
_entry.id   AF-A0A7G1H5B1-F1
#
_cell.length_a   1.000
_cell.length_b   1.000
_cell.length_c   1.000
_cell.angle_alpha   90.00
_cell.angle_beta   90.00
_cell.angle_gamma   90.00
#
_symmetry.space_group_name_H-M   'P 1'
#
loop_
_entity.id
_entity.type
_entity.pdbx_description
1 polymer ?
#
loop_
_entity_poly.entity_id
_entity_poly.type
_entity_poly.pdbx_seq_one_letter_code
_entity_poly.pdbx_strand_id
1 'polypeptide(L)' 'MMLLGDIVINIPQAKRQEKEHGFAFYEEVAWLLIHGLLHLLGYDHEKNKYQAKKMREMEKELLRELE' A
#
# COMPACT_ATOMS: atom_id res chain seq x y z
N MET A 1 17.64 4.76 -16.02
CA MET A 1 16.72 4.24 -14.98
C MET A 1 16.57 5.34 -13.93
N MET A 2 15.36 5.79 -13.62
CA MET A 2 15.14 6.76 -12.53
C MET A 2 15.00 6.00 -11.21
N LEU A 3 15.70 6.43 -10.18
CA LEU A 3 15.55 5.89 -8.83
C LEU A 3 14.35 6.58 -8.16
N LEU A 4 13.28 5.83 -7.85
CA LEU A 4 12.06 6.38 -7.23
C LEU A 4 12.21 6.61 -5.72
N GLY A 5 13.05 5.81 -5.05
CA GLY A 5 13.26 5.84 -3.61
C GLY A 5 13.20 4.44 -3.00
N ASP A 6 13.13 4.38 -1.67
CA ASP A 6 13.10 3.15 -0.88
C ASP A 6 11.74 2.96 -0.20
N ILE A 7 11.35 1.70 -0.02
CA ILE A 7 10.17 1.31 0.77
C ILE A 7 10.66 0.42 1.91
N VAL A 8 10.30 0.78 3.15
CA VAL A 8 10.66 0.02 4.35
C VAL A 8 9.40 -0.50 5.01
N ILE A 9 9.30 -1.82 5.15
CA ILE A 9 8.12 -2.48 5.74
C ILE A 9 8.49 -3.11 7.08
N ASN A 10 7.75 -2.76 8.13
CA ASN A 10 7.88 -3.36 9.45
C ASN A 10 7.10 -4.68 9.53
N ILE A 11 7.78 -5.80 9.29
CA ILE A 11 7.18 -7.15 9.26
C ILE A 11 6.44 -7.53 10.56
N PRO A 12 7.01 -7.31 11.77
CA PRO A 12 6.27 -7.51 13.01
C PRO A 12 4.95 -6.73 13.09
N GLN A 13 4.90 -5.52 12.53
CA GLN A 13 3.67 -4.73 12.50
C GLN A 13 2.68 -5.26 11.47
N ALA A 14 3.13 -5.58 10.25
CA ALA A 14 2.27 -6.18 9.23
C ALA A 14 1.58 -7.47 9.74
N LYS A 15 2.29 -8.29 10.52
CA LYS A 15 1.71 -9.48 11.16
C LYS A 15 0.67 -9.18 12.25
N ARG A 16 0.73 -8.02 12.89
CA ARG A 16 -0.32 -7.58 13.82
C ARG A 16 -1.54 -7.08 13.04
N GLN A 17 -1.29 -6.31 11.97
CA GLN A 17 -2.33 -5.76 11.10
C GLN A 17 -3.11 -6.85 10.35
N GLU A 18 -2.48 -7.98 9.99
CA GLU A 18 -3.14 -9.19 9.49
C GLU A 18 -4.42 -9.52 10.30
N LYS A 19 -4.33 -9.46 11.64
CA LYS A 19 -5.44 -9.77 12.53
C LYS A 19 -6.48 -8.67 12.64
N GLU A 20 -6.10 -7.42 12.35
CA GLU A 20 -6.94 -6.24 12.48
C GLU A 20 -7.72 -5.96 11.18
N HIS A 21 -7.07 -6.13 10.03
CA HIS A 21 -7.63 -5.89 8.70
C HIS A 21 -8.32 -7.12 8.11
N GLY A 22 -8.00 -8.32 8.61
CA GLY A 22 -8.57 -9.58 8.12
C GLY A 22 -7.95 -10.06 6.81
N PHE A 23 -6.82 -9.47 6.40
CA PHE A 23 -5.99 -9.96 5.29
C PHE A 23 -5.07 -11.08 5.76
N ALA A 24 -4.70 -11.98 4.85
CA ALA A 24 -3.59 -12.88 5.09
C ALA A 24 -2.26 -12.10 5.15
N PHE A 25 -1.26 -12.64 5.84
CA PHE A 25 0.02 -11.94 6.03
C PHE A 25 0.66 -11.45 4.71
N TYR A 26 0.63 -12.26 3.65
CA TYR A 26 1.20 -11.88 2.35
C TYR A 26 0.40 -10.77 1.65
N GLU A 27 -0.92 -10.74 1.83
CA GLU A 27 -1.79 -9.70 1.29
C GLU A 27 -1.53 -8.36 1.99
N GLU A 28 -1.33 -8.36 3.32
CA GLU A 28 -0.96 -7.15 4.07
C GLU A 28 0.40 -6.61 3.60
N VAL A 29 1.40 -7.48 3.39
CA VAL A 29 2.71 -7.07 2.88
C VAL A 29 2.60 -6.55 1.44
N ALA A 30 1.81 -7.20 0.58
CA ALA A 30 1.57 -6.73 -0.78
C ALA A 30 0.88 -5.36 -0.81
N TRP A 31 -0.14 -5.16 0.04
CA TRP A 31 -0.81 -3.88 0.19
C TRP A 31 0.15 -2.79 0.68
N LEU A 32 0.97 -3.05 1.71
CA LEU A 32 1.97 -2.08 2.21
C LEU A 32 3.02 -1.73 1.16
N LEU A 33 3.43 -2.69 0.32
CA LEU A 33 4.34 -2.45 -0.79
C LEU A 33 3.71 -1.55 -1.86
N ILE A 34 2.48 -1.86 -2.28
CA ILE A 34 1.71 -1.03 -3.22
C ILE A 34 1.49 0.37 -2.66
N HIS A 35 1.12 0.47 -1.38
CA HIS A 35 0.91 1.73 -0.69
C HIS A 35 2.18 2.60 -0.70
N GLY A 36 3.33 2.02 -0.33
CA GLY A 36 4.62 2.70 -0.39
C GLY A 36 5.01 3.10 -1.82
N LEU A 37 4.78 2.24 -2.80
CA LEU A 37 5.04 2.53 -4.21
C LEU A 37 4.21 3.72 -4.71
N LEU A 38 2.92 3.76 -4.37
CA LEU A 38 2.04 4.86 -4.75
C LEU A 38 2.48 6.18 -4.12
N HIS A 39 2.97 6.16 -2.87
CA HIS A 39 3.58 7.33 -2.27
C HIS A 39 4.84 7.80 -3.02
N LEU A 40 5.72 6.89 -3.45
CA LEU A 40 6.88 7.25 -4.29
C LEU A 40 6.46 7.83 -5.65
N LEU A 41 5.30 7.44 -6.17
CA LEU A 41 4.71 7.97 -7.41
C LEU A 41 3.91 9.27 -7.20
N GLY A 42 3.87 9.81 -5.98
CA GLY A 42 3.24 11.09 -5.65
C GLY A 42 1.75 11.02 -5.32
N TYR A 43 1.20 9.83 -5.06
CA TYR A 43 -0.12 9.69 -4.44
C TYR A 43 -0.02 10.02 -2.94
N ASP A 44 -1.05 10.66 -2.40
CA ASP A 44 -1.05 11.10 -1.01
C ASP A 44 -2.46 11.06 -0.43
N HIS A 45 -2.73 10.04 0.38
CA HIS A 45 -4.03 9.84 1.00
C HIS A 45 -4.30 10.75 2.21
N GLU A 46 -3.30 11.45 2.74
CA GLU A 46 -3.45 12.34 3.89
C GLU A 46 -3.87 13.77 3.47
N LYS A 47 -3.59 14.14 2.22
CA LYS A 47 -3.82 15.50 1.71
C LYS A 47 -5.28 15.96 1.73
N ASN A 48 -6.20 15.14 1.21
CA ASN A 48 -7.64 15.39 1.21
C ASN A 48 -8.44 14.17 0.78
N LYS A 49 -9.77 14.23 0.97
CA LYS A 49 -10.70 13.13 0.63
C LYS A 49 -10.63 12.67 -0.84
N TYR A 50 -10.38 13.58 -1.78
CA TYR A 50 -10.29 13.22 -3.20
C TYR A 50 -9.02 12.41 -3.49
N GLN A 51 -7.87 12.86 -3.01
CA GLN A 51 -6.60 12.13 -3.16
C GLN A 51 -6.63 10.78 -2.42
N ALA A 52 -7.19 10.75 -1.21
CA ALA A 52 -7.42 9.51 -0.46
C ALA A 52 -8.25 8.51 -1.24
N LYS A 53 -9.33 8.95 -1.88
CA LYS A 53 -10.17 8.10 -2.72
C LYS A 53 -9.39 7.56 -3.92
N LYS A 54 -8.67 8.44 -4.63
CA LYS A 54 -7.87 8.07 -5.81
C LYS A 54 -6.78 7.04 -5.47
N MET A 55 -6.08 7.22 -4.36
CA MET A 55 -5.04 6.27 -3.91
C MET A 55 -5.64 4.92 -3.55
N ARG A 56 -6.75 4.90 -2.79
CA ARG A 56 -7.44 3.65 -2.42
C ARG A 56 -7.99 2.89 -3.62
N GLU A 57 -8.46 3.58 -4.66
CA GLU A 57 -8.92 2.94 -5.89
C GLU A 57 -7.76 2.26 -6.61
N MET A 58 -6.60 2.94 -6.69
CA MET A 58 -5.39 2.38 -7.29
C MET A 58 -4.80 1.22 -6.49
N GLU A 59 -4.80 1.29 -5.15
CA GLU A 59 -4.39 0.17 -4.28
C GLU A 59 -5.20 -1.09 -4.58
N LYS A 60 -6.53 -0.94 -4.72
CA LYS A 60 -7.44 -2.06 -5.04
C LYS A 60 -7.22 -2.62 -6.44
N GLU A 61 -6.97 -1.75 -7.41
CA GLU A 61 -6.70 -2.16 -8.79
C GLU A 61 -5.41 -2.98 -8.85
N LEU A 62 -4.32 -2.49 -8.26
CA LEU A 62 -3.02 -3.17 -8.27
C LEU A 62 -3.02 -4.46 -7.45
N LEU A 63 -3.76 -4.53 -6.34
CA LEU A 63 -3.90 -5.78 -5.57
C LEU A 63 -4.58 -6.87 -6.39
N ARG A 64 -5.60 -6.54 -7.19
CA ARG A 64 -6.30 -7.52 -8.05
C ARG A 64 -5.41 -8.09 -9.14
N GLU A 65 -4.46 -7.31 -9.65
CA GLU A 65 -3.52 -7.77 -10.68
C GLU A 65 -2.43 -8.72 -10.12
N LEU A 66 -2.34 -8.86 -8.80
CA LEU A 66 -1.43 -9.82 -8.14
C LEU A 66 -2.09 -11.18 -7.84
N GLU A 67 -3.40 -11.31 -8.04
CA GLU A 67 -4.17 -12.55 -7.91
C GLU A 67 -4.12 -13.39 -9.20
#